data_AF-A0A4Y7SYC7-F1
#
_entry.id   AF-A0A4Y7SYC7-F1
#
_cell.length_a   1.000
_cell.length_b   1.000
_cell.length_c   1.000
_cell.angle_alpha   90.00
_cell.angle_beta   90.00
_cell.angle_gamma   90.00
#
_symmetry.space_group_name_H-M   'P 1'
#
loop_
_entity.id
_entity.type
_entity.pdbx_description
1 polymer ?
#
loop_
_entity_poly.entity_id
_entity_poly.type
_entity_poly.pdbx_seq_one_letter_code
_entity_poly.pdbx_strand_id
1 'polypeptide(L)' 'MVKNDPQFIKNIAFGNRVADLRGDQNNQDIIAWPRNGGINQQFTFVPEHGKEYKISTTDS' A
#
# COMPACT_ATOMS: atom_id res chain seq x y z
N MET A 1 19.75 -0.82 -7.76
CA MET A 1 18.90 -0.63 -6.57
C MET A 1 17.76 -1.62 -6.69
N VAL A 2 17.46 -2.39 -5.65
CA VAL A 2 16.31 -3.30 -5.69
C VAL A 2 15.06 -2.43 -5.82
N LYS A 3 14.42 -2.47 -7.00
CA LYS A 3 13.13 -1.82 -7.19
C LYS A 3 12.12 -2.74 -6.50
N ASN A 4 11.64 -2.35 -5.34
CA ASN A 4 10.62 -3.13 -4.65
C ASN A 4 9.31 -2.94 -5.41
N ASP A 5 8.93 -3.96 -6.19
CA ASP A 5 7.71 -3.95 -6.98
C ASP A 5 6.50 -3.69 -6.07
N PRO A 6 5.58 -2.79 -6.46
CA PRO A 6 4.44 -2.43 -5.62
C PRO A 6 3.61 -3.67 -5.27
N GLN A 7 3.24 -3.80 -4.00
CA GLN A 7 2.48 -4.92 -3.45
C GLN A 7 1.09 -4.48 -3.01
N PHE A 8 0.15 -5.42 -3.02
CA PHE A 8 -1.16 -5.24 -2.39
C PHE A 8 -1.15 -5.84 -0.98
N ILE A 9 -1.49 -5.04 0.03
CA ILE A 9 -1.68 -5.53 1.40
C ILE A 9 -3.11 -6.07 1.52
N LYS A 10 -3.26 -7.39 1.70
CA LYS A 10 -4.55 -8.09 1.69
C LYS A 10 -5.05 -8.36 3.10
N ASN A 11 -6.33 -8.11 3.35
CA ASN A 11 -6.98 -8.61 4.55
C ASN A 11 -7.42 -10.07 4.33
N ILE A 12 -6.83 -11.02 5.07
CA ILE A 12 -7.12 -12.46 4.90
C ILE A 12 -8.55 -12.85 5.31
N ALA A 13 -9.19 -12.08 6.21
CA ALA A 13 -10.58 -12.31 6.60
C ALA A 13 -11.57 -11.83 5.53
N PHE A 14 -11.13 -10.95 4.61
CA PHE A 14 -11.94 -10.39 3.54
C PHE A 14 -11.17 -10.44 2.22
N GLY A 15 -11.20 -11.60 1.55
CA GLY A 15 -10.36 -11.88 0.38
C GLY A 15 -10.52 -10.93 -0.82
N ASN A 16 -11.56 -10.08 -0.84
CA ASN A 16 -11.77 -9.05 -1.86
C ASN A 16 -11.33 -7.63 -1.43
N ARG A 17 -10.80 -7.45 -0.22
CA ARG A 17 -10.36 -6.15 0.31
C ARG A 17 -8.85 -6.03 0.39
N VAL A 18 -8.35 -4.85 0.06
CA VAL A 18 -6.95 -4.45 0.19
C VAL A 18 -6.84 -3.15 0.97
N ALA A 19 -5.65 -2.85 1.50
CA ALA A 19 -5.34 -1.51 1.98
C ALA A 19 -5.44 -0.50 0.82
N ASP A 20 -5.97 0.67 1.12
CA ASP A 20 -6.26 1.73 0.14
C ASP A 20 -6.05 3.09 0.83
N LEU A 21 -5.23 3.97 0.24
CA LEU A 21 -5.17 5.38 0.65
C LEU A 21 -6.41 6.08 0.13
N ARG A 22 -7.31 6.46 1.04
CA ARG A 22 -8.63 6.95 0.68
C ARG A 22 -8.52 8.15 -0.26
N GLY A 23 -9.08 8.00 -1.45
CA GLY A 23 -9.19 9.08 -2.43
C GLY A 23 -7.87 9.48 -3.10
N ASP A 24 -6.80 8.68 -2.96
CA ASP A 24 -5.49 8.95 -3.57
C ASP A 24 -4.94 10.34 -3.21
N GLN A 25 -5.14 10.74 -1.95
CA GLN A 25 -4.77 12.06 -1.43
C GLN A 25 -3.88 11.93 -0.19
N ASN A 26 -2.89 12.81 -0.12
CA ASN A 26 -2.05 12.94 1.06
C ASN A 26 -2.89 13.29 2.30
N ASN A 27 -2.45 12.82 3.48
CA ASN A 27 -3.12 13.03 4.78
C ASN A 27 -4.54 12.47 4.85
N GLN A 28 -4.82 11.40 4.11
CA GLN A 28 -6.06 10.64 4.23
C GLN A 28 -5.84 9.31 4.95
N ASP A 29 -6.94 8.72 5.42
CA ASP A 29 -6.94 7.43 6.10
C ASP A 29 -6.55 6.29 5.16
N ILE A 30 -5.90 5.27 5.71
CA ILE A 30 -5.80 3.95 5.08
C ILE A 30 -7.06 3.16 5.43
N ILE A 31 -7.81 2.74 4.41
CA ILE A 31 -9.06 2.01 4.55
C ILE A 31 -8.99 0.62 3.91
N ALA A 32 -9.95 -0.24 4.23
CA ALA A 32 -10.13 -1.53 3.55
C ALA A 32 -11.14 -1.40 2.40
N TRP A 33 -10.66 -1.37 1.17
CA TRP A 33 -11.50 -1.13 -0.02
C TRP A 33 -11.50 -2.34 -0.98
N PRO A 34 -12.57 -2.58 -1.77
CA PRO A 34 -12.54 -3.56 -2.83
C PRO A 34 -11.36 -3.32 -3.77
N ARG A 35 -10.63 -4.39 -4.09
CA ARG A 35 -9.47 -4.30 -5.00
C ARG A 35 -9.92 -3.85 -6.39
N ASN A 36 -9.46 -2.67 -6.82
CA ASN A 36 -9.68 -2.11 -8.15
C ASN A 36 -8.36 -1.88 -8.92
N GLY A 37 -7.21 -2.06 -8.27
CA GLY A 37 -5.89 -1.92 -8.88
C GLY A 37 -5.39 -0.48 -8.99
N GLY A 38 -6.07 0.49 -8.36
CA GLY A 38 -5.64 1.88 -8.29
C GLY A 38 -4.25 2.03 -7.67
N ILE A 39 -3.56 3.12 -8.00
CA ILE A 39 -2.23 3.45 -7.47
C ILE A 39 -2.27 3.57 -5.94
N ASN A 40 -3.36 4.13 -5.41
CA ASN A 40 -3.63 4.21 -3.99
C ASN A 40 -3.81 2.86 -3.27
N GLN A 41 -3.85 1.73 -3.99
CA GLN A 41 -3.89 0.37 -3.44
C GLN A 41 -2.55 -0.36 -3.54
N GLN A 42 -1.51 0.29 -4.07
CA GLN A 42 -0.21 -0.29 -4.36
C GLN A 42 0.85 0.34 -3.46
N PHE A 43 1.51 -0.50 -2.66
CA PHE A 43 2.46 -0.05 -1.64
C PHE A 43 3.86 -0.59 -1.90
N THR A 44 4.84 0.29 -1.81
CA THR A 44 6.27 -0.03 -1.83
C THR A 44 6.77 -0.12 -0.39
N PHE A 45 7.58 -1.15 -0.12
CA PHE A 45 8.23 -1.37 1.16
C PHE A 45 9.70 -1.04 1.00
N VAL A 46 10.20 0.02 1.62
CA VAL A 46 11.61 0.42 1.57
C VAL A 46 12.25 0.04 2.90
N PRO A 47 13.29 -0.81 2.92
CA PRO A 47 14.03 -1.10 4.16
C PRO A 47 14.55 0.19 4.80
N GLU A 48 14.33 0.33 6.09
CA GLU A 48 14.89 1.37 6.96
C GLU A 48 15.95 0.75 7.89
N HIS A 49 16.35 1.46 8.95
CA HIS A 49 17.33 0.96 9.90
C HIS A 49 16.93 -0.39 10.53
N GLY A 50 17.82 -1.38 10.44
CA GLY A 50 17.63 -2.68 11.07
C GLY A 50 16.59 -3.55 10.34
N LYS A 51 15.47 -3.83 11.01
CA LYS A 51 14.38 -4.71 10.50
C LYS A 51 13.09 -3.93 10.19
N GLU A 52 13.18 -2.61 10.14
CA GLU A 52 12.04 -1.73 9.90
C GLU A 52 11.89 -1.45 8.41
N TYR A 53 10.67 -1.13 7.98
CA TYR A 53 10.37 -0.76 6.61
C TYR A 53 9.50 0.49 6.61
N LYS A 54 9.85 1.46 5.78
CA LYS A 54 8.96 2.53 5.37
C LYS A 54 8.01 1.99 4.31
N ILE A 55 6.72 2.25 4.48
CA ILE A 55 5.67 1.88 3.52
C ILE A 55 5.15 3.17 2.89
N SER A 56 5.17 3.26 1.57
CA SER A 56 4.58 4.36 0.80
C SER A 56 3.64 3.81 -0.26
N THR A 57 2.59 4.54 -0.59
CA THR A 57 1.95 4.36 -1.91
C THR A 57 2.95 4.79 -2.97
N THR A 58 2.93 4.15 -4.15
CA THR A 58 3.85 4.52 -5.26
C THR A 58 3.83 6.03 -5.47
N ASP A 59 5.01 6.67 -5.33
CA ASP A 59 5.17 8.12 -5.42
C ASP A 59 4.46 8.65 -6.68
N SER A 60 3.56 9.61 -6.49
CA SER A 60 3.18 10.55 -7.56
C SER A 60 4.34 11.50 -7.85
#